data_AF-A0A3P6AS18-F1
#
_entry.id   AF-A0A3P6AS18-F1
#
_cell.length_a   1.000
_cell.length_b   1.000
_cell.length_c   1.000
_cell.angle_alpha   90.00
_cell.angle_beta   90.00
_cell.angle_gamma   90.00
#
_symmetry.space_group_name_H-M   'P 1'
#
loop_
_entity.id
_entity.type
_entity.pdbx_description
1 polymer ?
#
loop_
_entity_poly.entity_id
_entity_poly.type
_entity_poly.pdbx_seq_one_letter_code
_entity_poly.pdbx_strand_id
1 'polypeptide(L)'
;MNCSAALVCLAEMEFLGTRSYFMKAILEKKYALAHLAIDAVAAHFLRFRKETKVMPVIWHQTLLAFVQGVHLFFCKYKHELRKEDKKSLTSLLEKQNHELV
;
A
#
# COMPACT_ATOMS: atom_id res chain seq x y z
N MET A 1 -16.24 -10.04 11.35
CA MET A 1 -16.10 -8.98 10.33
C MET A 1 -14.62 -8.77 10.11
N ASN A 2 -14.10 -9.18 8.94
CA ASN A 2 -12.66 -9.41 8.76
C ASN A 2 -12.02 -8.14 8.17
N CYS A 3 -11.09 -7.51 8.89
CA CYS A 3 -10.44 -6.27 8.41
C CYS A 3 -9.77 -6.44 7.04
N SER A 4 -9.28 -7.65 6.73
CA SER A 4 -8.69 -8.00 5.43
C SER A 4 -9.69 -7.88 4.27
N ALA A 5 -10.95 -8.29 4.45
CA ALA A 5 -11.97 -8.20 3.40
C ALA A 5 -12.39 -6.74 3.13
N ALA A 6 -12.48 -5.93 4.19
CA ALA A 6 -12.74 -4.50 4.06
C ALA A 6 -11.61 -3.78 3.31
N LEU A 7 -10.35 -4.15 3.55
CA LEU A 7 -9.18 -3.58 2.86
C LEU A 7 -9.21 -3.89 1.35
N VAL A 8 -9.55 -5.12 0.96
CA VAL A 8 -9.69 -5.52 -0.46
C VAL A 8 -10.77 -4.69 -1.14
N CYS A 9 -11.96 -4.58 -0.54
CA CYS A 9 -13.04 -3.76 -1.10
C CYS A 9 -12.64 -2.29 -1.27
N LEU A 10 -11.92 -1.73 -0.29
CA LEU A 10 -11.43 -0.35 -0.38
C LEU A 10 -10.38 -0.18 -1.50
N ALA A 11 -9.55 -1.19 -1.76
CA ALA A 11 -8.51 -1.19 -2.77
C ALA A 11 -9.04 -1.35 -4.21
N GLU A 12 -10.17 -2.04 -4.39
CA GLU A 12 -10.78 -2.25 -5.71
C GLU A 12 -11.55 -1.02 -6.22
N MET A 13 -12.17 -0.26 -5.31
CA MET A 13 -12.94 0.94 -5.66
C MET A 13 -12.03 2.09 -6.14
N GLU A 14 -12.60 3.15 -6.74
CA GLU A 14 -11.86 4.29 -7.34
C GLU A 14 -10.94 5.06 -6.36
N PHE A 15 -10.18 6.05 -6.78
CA PHE A 15 -9.36 6.80 -5.83
C PHE A 15 -10.12 7.94 -5.14
N LEU A 16 -10.16 7.98 -3.81
CA LEU A 16 -10.56 9.15 -3.02
C LEU A 16 -9.62 9.33 -1.83
N GLY A 17 -9.21 10.57 -1.53
CA GLY A 17 -8.27 10.87 -0.44
C GLY A 17 -8.72 10.36 0.94
N THR A 18 -10.03 10.38 1.23
CA THR A 18 -10.60 9.85 2.47
C THR A 18 -10.39 8.34 2.62
N ARG A 19 -10.32 7.59 1.51
CA ARG A 19 -10.08 6.14 1.55
C ARG A 19 -8.62 5.80 1.83
N SER A 20 -7.68 6.61 1.37
CA SER A 20 -6.26 6.47 1.76
C SER A 20 -6.10 6.59 3.28
N TYR A 21 -6.83 7.49 3.93
CA TYR A 21 -6.83 7.60 5.39
C TYR A 21 -7.33 6.32 6.08
N PHE A 22 -8.44 5.75 5.61
CA PHE A 22 -8.95 4.48 6.16
C PHE A 22 -7.99 3.31 5.91
N MET A 23 -7.40 3.21 4.72
CA MET A 23 -6.38 2.21 4.42
C MET A 23 -5.17 2.35 5.35
N LYS A 24 -4.66 3.57 5.54
CA LYS A 24 -3.55 3.87 6.46
C LYS A 24 -3.87 3.41 7.88
N ALA A 25 -5.04 3.75 8.39
CA ALA A 25 -5.46 3.35 9.74
C ALA A 25 -5.54 1.83 9.91
N ILE A 26 -5.98 1.09 8.89
CA ILE A 26 -6.03 -0.38 8.92
C ILE A 26 -4.60 -0.97 8.86
N LEU A 27 -3.73 -0.40 8.03
CA LEU A 27 -2.33 -0.81 7.89
C LEU A 27 -1.50 -0.54 9.16
N GLU A 28 -1.71 0.62 9.79
CA GLU A 28 -1.00 1.04 11.01
C GLU A 28 -1.34 0.16 12.22
N LYS A 29 -2.53 -0.45 12.25
CA LYS A 29 -2.93 -1.35 13.34
C LYS A 29 -2.18 -2.69 13.36
N LYS A 30 -1.22 -2.92 12.44
CA LYS A 30 -0.33 -4.10 12.41
C LYS A 30 -1.08 -5.44 12.53
N TYR A 31 -2.30 -5.52 12.00
CA TYR A 31 -3.01 -6.79 11.95
C TYR A 31 -2.26 -7.77 11.04
N ALA A 32 -2.33 -9.06 11.34
CA ALA A 32 -1.96 -10.10 10.39
C ALA A 32 -2.95 -10.06 9.22
N LEU A 33 -2.65 -9.20 8.25
CA LEU A 33 -3.44 -9.03 7.04
C LEU A 33 -3.28 -10.29 6.17
N ALA A 34 -4.39 -10.72 5.56
CA ALA A 34 -4.35 -11.82 4.62
C ALA A 34 -3.50 -11.41 3.41
N HIS A 35 -2.74 -12.35 2.84
CA HIS A 35 -1.90 -12.13 1.66
C HIS A 35 -2.69 -11.50 0.50
N LEU A 36 -3.94 -11.94 0.28
CA LEU A 36 -4.84 -11.37 -0.72
C LEU A 36 -5.09 -9.87 -0.52
N ALA A 37 -5.14 -9.40 0.73
CA ALA A 37 -5.32 -7.99 1.03
C ALA A 37 -4.06 -7.17 0.73
N ILE A 38 -2.88 -7.77 0.95
CA ILE A 38 -1.59 -7.16 0.58
C ILE A 38 -1.47 -7.04 -0.94
N ASP A 39 -1.81 -8.11 -1.67
CA ASP A 39 -1.77 -8.13 -3.13
C ASP A 39 -2.76 -7.13 -3.74
N ALA A 40 -3.99 -7.03 -3.21
CA ALA A 40 -4.98 -6.06 -3.66
C ALA A 40 -4.52 -4.61 -3.45
N VAL A 41 -3.90 -4.31 -2.30
CA VAL A 41 -3.36 -2.98 -2.00
C VAL A 41 -2.13 -2.67 -2.87
N ALA A 42 -1.24 -3.63 -3.10
CA ALA A 42 -0.12 -3.47 -4.01
C ALA A 42 -0.61 -3.17 -5.44
N ALA A 43 -1.60 -3.93 -5.93
CA ALA A 43 -2.24 -3.71 -7.22
C ALA A 43 -2.87 -2.32 -7.30
N HIS A 44 -3.54 -1.84 -6.23
CA HIS A 44 -4.09 -0.49 -6.17
C HIS A 44 -3.00 0.57 -6.37
N PHE A 45 -1.88 0.50 -5.65
CA PHE A 45 -0.78 1.46 -5.79
C PHE A 45 -0.10 1.37 -7.17
N LEU A 46 0.05 0.18 -7.74
CA LEU A 46 0.65 -0.01 -9.06
C LEU A 46 -0.17 0.65 -10.19
N ARG A 47 -1.48 0.86 -10.03
CA ARG A 47 -2.31 1.60 -11.00
C ARG A 47 -1.85 3.05 -11.16
N PHE A 48 -1.32 3.66 -10.08
CA PHE A 48 -0.82 5.03 -10.11
C PHE A 48 0.59 5.15 -10.67
N ARG A 49 1.25 4.03 -11.05
CA ARG A 49 2.59 4.07 -11.69
C ARG A 49 2.60 4.84 -13.01
N LYS A 50 1.46 4.85 -13.71
CA LYS A 50 1.27 5.54 -14.98
C LYS A 50 0.56 6.89 -14.83
N GLU A 51 0.12 7.24 -13.61
CA GLU A 51 -0.55 8.50 -13.34
C GLU A 51 0.49 9.63 -13.28
N THR A 52 0.25 10.70 -14.05
CA THR A 52 1.15 11.87 -14.12
C THR A 52 0.75 12.98 -13.15
N LYS A 53 -0.40 12.83 -12.47
CA LYS A 53 -0.89 13.78 -11.48
C LYS A 53 -0.11 13.66 -10.18
N VAL A 54 0.08 14.80 -9.51
CA VAL A 54 0.65 14.85 -8.16
C VAL A 54 -0.37 14.26 -7.19
N MET A 55 0.00 13.16 -6.53
CA MET A 55 -0.85 12.52 -5.54
C MET A 55 -0.82 13.29 -4.22
N PRO A 56 -1.93 13.33 -3.45
CA PRO A 56 -1.96 14.05 -2.19
C PRO A 56 -1.01 13.44 -1.14
N VAL A 57 -0.56 14.24 -0.17
CA VAL A 57 0.38 13.80 0.89
C VAL A 57 -0.11 12.57 1.64
N ILE A 58 -1.42 12.47 1.93
CA ILE A 58 -2.00 11.31 2.61
C ILE A 58 -1.79 10.01 1.84
N TRP A 59 -1.75 10.07 0.50
CA TRP A 59 -1.49 8.91 -0.34
C TRP A 59 -0.06 8.40 -0.14
N HIS A 60 0.92 9.31 -0.16
CA HIS A 60 2.33 9.01 0.09
C HIS A 60 2.53 8.42 1.50
N GLN A 61 1.88 9.02 2.51
CA GLN A 61 1.93 8.50 3.88
C GLN A 61 1.30 7.10 4.01
N THR A 62 0.22 6.82 3.26
CA THR A 62 -0.42 5.50 3.24
C THR A 62 0.47 4.46 2.56
N LEU A 63 1.12 4.84 1.45
CA LEU A 63 2.10 3.99 0.77
C LEU A 63 3.30 3.69 1.67
N LEU A 64 3.81 4.69 2.41
CA LEU A 64 4.89 4.49 3.36
C LEU A 64 4.46 3.53 4.48
N ALA A 65 3.27 3.73 5.08
CA ALA A 65 2.75 2.84 6.11
C ALA A 65 2.56 1.40 5.58
N PHE A 66 2.14 1.24 4.32
CA PHE A 66 2.10 -0.06 3.65
C PHE A 66 3.49 -0.67 3.54
N VAL A 67 4.47 0.04 2.97
CA VAL A 67 5.84 -0.48 2.77
C VAL A 67 6.52 -0.79 4.10
N GLN A 68 6.39 0.07 5.11
CA GLN A 68 6.95 -0.14 6.45
C GLN A 68 6.26 -1.31 7.18
N GLY A 69 4.93 -1.37 7.11
CA GLY A 69 4.15 -2.46 7.69
C GLY A 69 4.46 -3.80 7.04
N VAL A 70 4.55 -3.82 5.71
CA VAL A 70 4.97 -4.97 4.91
C VAL A 70 6.42 -5.34 5.24
N HIS A 71 7.37 -4.41 5.32
CA HIS A 71 8.76 -4.72 5.69
C HIS A 71 8.87 -5.41 7.07
N LEU A 72 8.14 -4.90 8.07
CA LEU A 72 8.05 -5.53 9.39
C LEU A 72 7.37 -6.91 9.35
N PHE A 73 6.32 -7.06 8.54
CA PHE A 73 5.66 -8.35 8.33
C PHE A 73 6.56 -9.33 7.60
N PHE A 74 7.37 -8.87 6.65
CA PHE A 74 8.30 -9.64 5.83
C PHE A 74 9.49 -10.17 6.63
N CYS A 75 10.06 -9.31 7.50
CA CYS A 75 11.08 -9.72 8.44
C CYS A 75 10.55 -10.76 9.44
N LYS A 76 9.26 -10.71 9.80
CA LYS A 76 8.64 -11.67 10.72
C LYS A 76 8.12 -12.96 10.08
N TYR A 77 7.57 -12.91 8.86
CA TYR A 77 6.78 -14.02 8.28
C TYR A 77 7.43 -14.82 7.16
N LYS A 78 8.70 -14.55 6.80
CA LYS A 78 9.50 -15.48 5.97
C LYS A 78 8.88 -15.82 4.59
N HIS A 79 7.94 -15.00 4.10
CA HIS A 79 7.28 -15.17 2.80
C HIS A 79 7.55 -13.93 1.95
N GLU A 80 8.19 -14.13 0.80
CA GLU A 80 8.62 -13.06 -0.11
C GLU A 80 7.44 -12.60 -0.99
N LEU A 81 7.08 -11.30 -0.95
CA LEU A 81 6.56 -10.53 -2.08
C LEU A 81 7.45 -10.87 -3.25
N ARG A 82 6.82 -11.17 -4.38
CA ARG A 82 7.55 -11.53 -5.58
C ARG A 82 8.56 -10.42 -5.87
N LYS A 83 9.77 -10.81 -6.25
CA LYS A 83 10.88 -9.86 -6.49
C LYS A 83 10.51 -8.79 -7.52
N GLU A 84 9.61 -9.13 -8.44
CA GLU A 84 9.00 -8.27 -9.46
C GLU A 84 8.10 -7.16 -8.88
N ASP A 85 7.24 -7.47 -7.91
CA ASP A 85 6.39 -6.49 -7.24
C ASP A 85 7.21 -5.54 -6.38
N LYS A 86 8.23 -6.08 -5.68
CA LYS A 86 9.18 -5.28 -4.92
C LYS A 86 9.91 -4.27 -5.80
N LYS A 87 10.45 -4.71 -6.95
CA LYS A 87 11.09 -3.81 -7.93
C LYS A 87 10.12 -2.75 -8.46
N SER A 88 8.87 -3.13 -8.71
CA SER A 88 7.85 -2.21 -9.20
C SER A 88 7.46 -1.15 -8.17
N LEU A 89 7.36 -1.53 -6.90
CA LEU A 89 7.14 -0.61 -5.77
C LEU A 89 8.34 0.31 -5.53
N THR A 90 9.57 -0.21 -5.57
CA THR A 90 10.78 0.62 -5.44
C THR A 90 10.88 1.65 -6.58
N SER A 91 10.62 1.24 -7.82
CA SER A 91 10.58 2.17 -8.97
C SER A 91 9.50 3.24 -8.84
N LEU A 92 8.39 2.92 -8.15
CA LEU A 92 7.30 3.86 -7.91
C LEU A 92 7.65 4.87 -6.80
N LEU A 93 8.32 4.42 -5.73
CA LEU A 93 8.87 5.30 -4.69
C LEU A 93 9.92 6.27 -5.25
N GLU A 94 10.82 5.80 -6.10
CA GLU A 94 11.84 6.65 -6.74
C GLU A 94 11.22 7.74 -7.64
N LYS A 95 10.11 7.42 -8.31
CA LYS A 95 9.39 8.37 -9.17
C LYS A 95 8.53 9.37 -8.39
N GLN A 96 7.97 8.97 -7.26
CA GLN A 96 7.08 9.77 -6.41
C GLN A 96 7.82 10.16 -5.12
N ASN A 97 8.96 10.83 -5.28
CA ASN A 97 9.72 11.39 -4.16
C ASN A 97 9.05 12.69 -3.69
N HIS A 98 8.57 12.71 -2.45
CA HIS A 98 8.04 13.89 -1.80
C HIS A 98 8.94 14.24 -0.63
N GLU A 99 9.53 15.44 -0.64
CA GLU A 99 10.61 15.90 0.28
C GLU A 99 10.26 15.86 1.79
N LEU A 100 8.99 15.60 2.13
CA LEU A 100 8.44 15.63 3.50
C LEU A 100 8.16 14.22 4.07
N VAL A 101 8.56 13.15 3.39
CA VAL A 101 8.35 11.75 3.79
C VAL A 101 9.62 10.92 3.60
#